data_AF-A0A7R8D151-F1
#
_entry.id   AF-A0A7R8D151-F1
#
_cell.length_a   1.000
_cell.length_b   1.000
_cell.length_c   1.000
_cell.angle_alpha   90.00
_cell.angle_beta   90.00
_cell.angle_gamma   90.00
#
_symmetry.space_group_name_H-M   'P 1'
#
loop_
_entity.id
_entity.type
_entity.pdbx_description
1 polymer ?
#
loop_
_entity_poly.entity_id
_entity_poly.type
_entity_poly.pdbx_seq_one_letter_code
_entity_poly.pdbx_strand_id
1 'polypeptide(L)'
;MVHEREAHRTCGPIMPQGGLQATEVMLYTVDIINSLNIMPKGLNIGVYILDDCDTDTYGLQQAVDFIKGSISNINDEDEYKCEDGSSPQIQNKVISGVVGASSSVTSIQVANLLKLFKIPQISFFSTSVCLAVKLKLTKDSGVADSKFYDDIVKELQMKSKAKGVIVFGSDQEVAELMKAVKRNNATGQFSWIGSDGWSARALVFEGHEAEVEGTISVQPQANPVHGFEDYFLNLTVESNKRNPWFVEFWEDHFECRHTQGLETPYNIGYKRICNGKERLTRENTKFEAQLQFVSDAVMAFAYALRRMHEVTCGLNYVGLCAKMNPIDGEILLGYLRKVNFVGLSGDRFKFNEQGDGPARYNIIHYKQIEVGVYKWVTVGFF
;
A
#
# COMPACT_ATOMS: atom_id res chain seq x y z
N MET A 1 -4.75 0.86 1.60
CA MET A 1 -4.66 0.38 2.99
C MET A 1 -3.96 1.42 3.85
N VAL A 2 -4.63 1.99 4.85
CA VAL A 2 -4.04 2.80 5.94
C VAL A 2 -4.11 2.01 7.24
N HIS A 3 -5.20 1.28 7.45
CA HIS A 3 -5.37 0.31 8.53
C HIS A 3 -5.17 -1.13 8.08
N GLU A 4 -4.81 -2.00 9.03
CA GLU A 4 -4.73 -3.45 8.85
C GLU A 4 -6.10 -4.08 8.68
N ARG A 5 -6.15 -5.31 8.16
CA ARG A 5 -7.36 -6.14 8.16
C ARG A 5 -7.71 -6.57 9.59
N GLU A 6 -9.00 -6.53 9.94
CA GLU A 6 -9.53 -7.15 11.16
C GLU A 6 -10.76 -8.02 10.87
N ALA A 7 -10.94 -9.11 11.64
CA ALA A 7 -12.04 -10.06 11.45
C ALA A 7 -13.40 -9.57 12.01
N HIS A 8 -13.38 -8.69 13.02
CA HIS A 8 -14.57 -8.32 13.79
C HIS A 8 -14.99 -6.86 13.62
N ARG A 9 -14.20 -6.05 12.90
CA ARG A 9 -14.46 -4.65 12.61
C ARG A 9 -14.13 -4.38 11.15
N THR A 10 -14.56 -3.23 10.64
CA THR A 10 -14.28 -2.81 9.26
C THR A 10 -12.78 -2.66 9.01
N CYS A 11 -12.05 -2.12 10.00
CA CYS A 11 -10.64 -1.80 9.91
C CYS A 11 -9.97 -2.18 11.23
N GLY A 12 -8.74 -2.67 11.14
CA GLY A 12 -7.85 -2.96 12.25
C GLY A 12 -7.08 -1.72 12.74
N PRO A 13 -5.98 -1.92 13.49
CA PRO A 13 -5.06 -0.87 13.88
C PRO A 13 -4.44 -0.15 12.68
N ILE A 14 -3.96 1.07 12.91
CA ILE A 14 -3.27 1.85 11.88
C ILE A 14 -1.93 1.20 11.51
N MET A 15 -1.55 1.23 10.24
CA MET A 15 -0.24 0.74 9.77
C MET A 15 0.74 1.90 9.57
N PRO A 16 1.78 2.03 10.40
CA PRO A 16 2.79 3.07 10.21
C PRO A 16 3.51 3.02 8.85
N GLN A 17 3.96 1.83 8.44
CA GLN A 17 4.80 1.64 7.26
C GLN A 17 3.97 1.52 5.97
N GLY A 18 3.25 0.40 5.81
CA GLY A 18 2.50 0.10 4.59
C GLY A 18 1.30 1.01 4.35
N GLY A 19 0.84 1.73 5.38
CA GLY A 19 -0.35 2.59 5.32
C GLY A 19 -0.05 4.08 5.35
N LEU A 20 0.39 4.59 6.50
CA LEU A 20 0.59 6.01 6.68
C LEU A 20 1.78 6.54 5.86
N GLN A 21 2.95 5.88 5.90
CA GLN A 21 4.09 6.32 5.08
C GLN A 21 3.80 6.19 3.58
N ALA A 22 3.03 5.17 3.15
CA ALA A 22 2.57 5.06 1.77
C ALA A 22 1.64 6.23 1.37
N THR A 23 0.75 6.64 2.28
CA THR A 23 -0.12 7.81 2.09
C THR A 23 0.70 9.10 2.00
N GLU A 24 1.64 9.30 2.92
CA GLU A 24 2.50 10.49 2.95
C GLU A 24 3.45 10.54 1.75
N VAL A 25 3.99 9.41 1.27
CA VAL A 25 4.86 9.43 0.08
C VAL A 25 4.07 9.75 -1.19
N MET A 26 2.80 9.33 -1.26
CA MET A 26 1.90 9.73 -2.35
C MET A 26 1.66 11.25 -2.33
N LEU A 27 1.32 11.81 -1.16
CA LEU A 27 1.11 13.25 -1.00
C LEU A 27 2.39 14.06 -1.28
N TYR A 28 3.53 13.62 -0.73
CA TYR A 28 4.85 14.19 -1.00
C TYR A 28 5.18 14.18 -2.49
N THR A 29 4.95 13.05 -3.18
CA THR A 29 5.23 12.93 -4.61
C THR A 29 4.39 13.90 -5.44
N VAL A 30 3.11 14.09 -5.08
CA VAL A 30 2.22 15.08 -5.72
C VAL A 30 2.73 16.51 -5.52
N ASP A 31 3.18 16.85 -4.30
CA ASP A 31 3.76 18.16 -4.02
C ASP A 31 5.04 18.41 -4.85
N ILE A 32 5.88 17.39 -5.00
CA ILE A 32 7.08 17.46 -5.84
C ILE A 32 6.71 17.62 -7.33
N ILE A 33 5.73 16.87 -7.82
CA ILE A 33 5.24 16.97 -9.21
C ILE A 33 4.75 18.40 -9.51
N ASN A 34 3.96 18.97 -8.60
CA ASN A 34 3.38 20.30 -8.76
C ASN A 34 4.46 21.40 -8.62
N SER A 35 5.39 21.28 -7.66
CA SER A 35 6.47 22.26 -7.45
C SER A 35 7.53 22.26 -8.55
N LEU A 36 7.86 21.10 -9.12
CA LEU A 36 8.78 20.98 -10.25
C LEU A 36 8.14 21.35 -11.59
N ASN A 37 6.86 21.74 -11.61
CA ASN A 37 6.09 22.03 -12.83
C ASN A 37 6.20 20.87 -13.84
N ILE A 38 6.12 19.63 -13.36
CA ILE A 38 6.03 18.47 -14.25
C ILE A 38 4.76 18.59 -15.08
N MET A 39 3.67 19.07 -14.49
CA MET A 39 2.41 19.30 -15.19
C MET A 39 2.45 20.54 -16.11
N PRO A 40 1.64 20.55 -17.18
CA PRO A 40 1.49 21.72 -18.05
C PRO A 40 1.05 22.97 -17.27
N LYS A 41 1.37 24.15 -17.79
CA LYS A 41 1.09 25.43 -17.12
C LYS A 41 -0.40 25.57 -16.76
N GLY A 42 -0.67 25.99 -15.52
CA GLY A 42 -2.03 26.19 -15.04
C GLY A 42 -2.76 24.91 -14.65
N LEU A 43 -2.05 23.77 -14.57
CA LEU A 43 -2.59 22.50 -14.08
C LEU A 43 -1.78 22.00 -12.88
N ASN A 44 -2.49 21.50 -11.89
CA ASN A 44 -1.94 20.73 -10.77
C ASN A 44 -2.61 19.36 -10.74
N ILE A 45 -1.89 18.37 -10.21
CA ILE A 45 -2.51 17.09 -9.83
C ILE A 45 -2.94 17.18 -8.37
N GLY A 46 -4.15 16.70 -8.12
CA GLY A 46 -4.66 16.44 -6.77
C GLY A 46 -4.90 14.95 -6.58
N VAL A 47 -5.14 14.56 -5.33
CA VAL A 47 -5.44 13.17 -4.97
C VAL A 47 -6.67 13.10 -4.09
N TYR A 48 -7.40 11.99 -4.21
CA TYR A 48 -8.48 11.62 -3.33
C TYR A 48 -8.17 10.22 -2.79
N ILE A 49 -7.87 10.15 -1.50
CA ILE A 49 -7.33 8.94 -0.86
C ILE A 49 -8.42 8.36 0.03
N LEU A 50 -8.71 7.07 -0.17
CA LEU A 50 -9.65 6.29 0.62
C LEU A 50 -8.92 5.09 1.21
N ASP A 51 -9.28 4.74 2.45
CA ASP A 51 -8.76 3.54 3.07
C ASP A 51 -9.60 2.32 2.67
N ASP A 52 -8.94 1.25 2.22
CA ASP A 52 -9.54 -0.04 1.88
C ASP A 52 -9.43 -1.06 3.04
N CYS A 53 -8.75 -0.71 4.14
CA CYS A 53 -8.55 -1.52 5.35
C CYS A 53 -8.07 -2.95 5.07
N ASP A 54 -7.28 -3.10 4.01
CA ASP A 54 -6.85 -4.38 3.45
C ASP A 54 -7.98 -5.40 3.27
N THR A 55 -9.21 -4.94 3.13
CA THR A 55 -10.40 -5.79 3.08
C THR A 55 -10.99 -5.66 1.70
N ASP A 56 -11.26 -6.79 1.06
CA ASP A 56 -11.63 -6.82 -0.35
C ASP A 56 -13.04 -6.25 -0.59
N THR A 57 -14.01 -6.64 0.23
CA THR A 57 -15.38 -6.11 0.21
C THR A 57 -15.42 -4.61 0.52
N TYR A 58 -14.68 -4.17 1.54
CA TYR A 58 -14.60 -2.76 1.91
C TYR A 58 -13.86 -1.96 0.84
N GLY A 59 -12.73 -2.44 0.33
CA GLY A 59 -12.00 -1.81 -0.77
C GLY A 59 -12.85 -1.66 -2.03
N LEU A 60 -13.68 -2.65 -2.36
CA LEU A 60 -14.65 -2.53 -3.46
C LEU A 60 -15.71 -1.47 -3.17
N GLN A 61 -16.22 -1.39 -1.94
CA GLN A 61 -17.15 -0.35 -1.52
C GLN A 61 -16.54 1.05 -1.66
N GLN A 62 -15.27 1.24 -1.31
CA GLN A 62 -14.56 2.51 -1.49
C GLN A 62 -14.35 2.84 -2.96
N ALA A 63 -14.07 1.84 -3.80
CA ALA A 63 -13.96 2.03 -5.25
C ALA A 63 -15.28 2.47 -5.91
N VAL A 64 -16.44 2.18 -5.31
CA VAL A 64 -17.73 2.75 -5.75
C VAL A 64 -17.71 4.28 -5.63
N ASP A 65 -17.06 4.83 -4.61
CA ASP A 65 -16.99 6.27 -4.42
C ASP A 65 -16.18 6.97 -5.53
N PHE A 66 -15.15 6.30 -6.06
CA PHE A 66 -14.37 6.81 -7.20
C PHE A 66 -15.17 6.92 -8.50
N ILE A 67 -16.21 6.11 -8.68
CA ILE A 67 -17.01 6.11 -9.91
C ILE A 67 -18.25 7.01 -9.81
N LYS A 68 -18.68 7.42 -8.61
CA LYS A 68 -19.87 8.27 -8.42
C LYS A 68 -19.85 9.52 -9.29
N GLY A 69 -18.70 10.22 -9.34
CA GLY A 69 -18.54 11.42 -10.17
C GLY A 69 -18.63 11.16 -11.68
N SER A 70 -18.50 9.90 -12.13
CA SER A 70 -18.63 9.49 -13.53
C SER A 70 -20.05 9.00 -13.88
N ILE A 71 -20.95 8.87 -12.90
CA ILE A 71 -22.32 8.43 -13.10
C ILE A 71 -23.21 9.66 -13.32
N SER A 72 -23.67 9.86 -14.55
CA SER A 72 -24.47 11.03 -14.95
C SER A 72 -25.89 11.08 -14.39
N ASN A 73 -26.35 10.02 -13.70
CA ASN A 73 -27.74 9.86 -13.23
C ASN A 73 -27.90 9.97 -11.70
N ILE A 74 -26.85 10.35 -10.97
CA ILE A 74 -26.97 10.65 -9.55
C ILE A 74 -27.30 12.14 -9.43
N ASN A 75 -28.58 12.47 -9.57
CA ASN A 75 -29.09 13.79 -9.22
C ASN A 75 -29.25 13.83 -7.69
N ASP A 76 -28.14 14.05 -7.00
CA ASP A 76 -28.06 14.20 -5.54
C ASP A 76 -28.70 15.51 -5.03
N GLU A 77 -29.27 16.33 -5.93
CA GLU A 77 -29.87 17.63 -5.62
C GLU A 77 -31.04 17.53 -4.61
N ASP A 78 -31.77 16.40 -4.59
CA ASP A 78 -32.90 16.18 -3.69
C ASP A 78 -32.54 15.44 -2.38
N GLU A 79 -31.32 14.89 -2.26
CA GLU A 79 -30.92 14.05 -1.12
C GLU A 79 -30.16 14.82 -0.04
N TYR A 80 -29.45 15.89 -0.41
CA TYR A 80 -28.66 16.68 0.52
C TYR A 80 -29.33 18.00 0.89
N LYS A 81 -29.57 18.20 2.20
CA LYS A 81 -29.99 19.49 2.77
C LYS A 81 -28.93 19.96 3.75
N CYS A 82 -28.38 21.14 3.54
CA CYS A 82 -27.47 21.76 4.49
C CYS A 82 -28.26 22.17 5.75
N GLU A 83 -27.65 22.03 6.93
CA GLU A 83 -28.29 22.39 8.21
C GLU A 83 -28.69 23.88 8.28
N ASP A 84 -28.01 24.73 7.52
CA ASP A 84 -28.28 26.16 7.39
C ASP A 84 -29.36 26.50 6.34
N GLY A 85 -29.91 25.50 5.65
CA GLY A 85 -30.91 25.67 4.59
C GLY A 85 -30.34 26.16 3.25
N SER A 86 -29.02 26.24 3.10
CA SER A 86 -28.39 26.56 1.82
C SER A 86 -28.47 25.39 0.83
N SER A 87 -28.37 25.70 -0.47
CA SER A 87 -28.27 24.68 -1.51
C SER A 87 -26.91 23.98 -1.43
N PRO A 88 -26.86 22.63 -1.44
CA PRO A 88 -25.60 21.90 -1.38
C PRO A 88 -24.73 22.22 -2.61
N GLN A 89 -23.45 22.53 -2.40
CA GLN A 89 -22.48 22.59 -3.49
C GLN A 89 -21.98 21.17 -3.81
N ILE A 90 -22.65 20.52 -4.76
CA ILE A 90 -22.26 19.18 -5.21
C ILE A 90 -21.13 19.34 -6.23
N GLN A 91 -19.89 19.06 -5.81
CA GLN A 91 -18.75 19.01 -6.71
C GLN A 91 -18.41 17.57 -7.07
N ASN A 92 -18.92 17.11 -8.21
CA ASN A 92 -18.61 15.78 -8.73
C ASN A 92 -17.13 15.70 -9.13
N LYS A 93 -16.33 14.99 -8.33
CA LYS A 93 -14.93 14.74 -8.64
C LYS A 93 -14.83 13.56 -9.61
N VAL A 94 -14.48 13.84 -10.85
CA VAL A 94 -14.23 12.79 -11.85
C VAL A 94 -12.81 12.25 -11.66
N ILE A 95 -12.70 10.98 -11.27
CA ILE A 95 -11.42 10.31 -11.05
C ILE A 95 -10.83 9.89 -12.40
N SER A 96 -9.62 10.39 -12.70
CA SER A 96 -8.92 10.10 -13.96
C SER A 96 -8.12 8.80 -13.94
N GLY A 97 -7.77 8.31 -12.75
CA GLY A 97 -6.98 7.10 -12.55
C GLY A 97 -6.83 6.77 -11.07
N VAL A 98 -6.51 5.51 -10.77
CA VAL A 98 -6.38 5.00 -9.40
C VAL A 98 -4.98 4.44 -9.17
N VAL A 99 -4.37 4.81 -8.03
CA VAL A 99 -3.14 4.20 -7.52
C VAL A 99 -3.52 3.30 -6.35
N GLY A 100 -3.20 2.02 -6.43
CA GLY A 100 -3.65 0.98 -5.51
C GLY A 100 -4.56 -0.06 -6.17
N ALA A 101 -5.17 -0.98 -5.44
CA ALA A 101 -4.89 -1.25 -4.02
C ALA A 101 -3.47 -1.84 -3.83
N SER A 102 -3.08 -2.04 -2.58
CA SER A 102 -1.81 -2.69 -2.24
C SER A 102 -1.91 -4.21 -2.43
N SER A 103 -2.93 -4.82 -1.82
CA SER A 103 -3.18 -6.27 -1.88
C SER A 103 -3.70 -6.70 -3.24
N SER A 104 -3.18 -7.82 -3.75
CA SER A 104 -3.54 -8.32 -5.08
C SER A 104 -5.02 -8.67 -5.19
N VAL A 105 -5.63 -9.25 -4.15
CA VAL A 105 -7.05 -9.63 -4.18
C VAL A 105 -7.95 -8.40 -4.25
N THR A 106 -7.64 -7.37 -3.45
CA THR A 106 -8.37 -6.10 -3.46
C THR A 106 -8.16 -5.38 -4.80
N SER A 107 -6.92 -5.34 -5.30
CA SER A 107 -6.59 -4.74 -6.61
C SER A 107 -7.36 -5.37 -7.76
N ILE A 108 -7.55 -6.69 -7.77
CA ILE A 108 -8.32 -7.39 -8.81
C ILE A 108 -9.80 -7.00 -8.73
N GLN A 109 -10.38 -6.95 -7.53
CA GLN A 109 -11.78 -6.57 -7.35
C GLN A 109 -12.04 -5.10 -7.75
N VAL A 110 -11.17 -4.20 -7.32
CA VAL A 110 -11.21 -2.78 -7.70
C VAL A 110 -11.03 -2.62 -9.21
N ALA A 111 -10.06 -3.30 -9.83
CA ALA A 111 -9.82 -3.23 -11.27
C ALA A 111 -11.01 -3.73 -12.09
N ASN A 112 -11.71 -4.79 -11.64
CA ASN A 112 -12.90 -5.31 -12.31
C ASN A 112 -14.03 -4.27 -12.36
N LEU A 113 -14.19 -3.47 -11.29
CA LEU A 113 -15.15 -2.36 -11.26
C LEU A 113 -14.68 -1.19 -12.13
N LEU A 114 -13.46 -0.70 -11.91
CA LEU A 114 -12.91 0.48 -12.60
C LEU A 114 -12.86 0.31 -14.12
N LYS A 115 -12.62 -0.93 -14.59
CA LYS A 115 -12.64 -1.27 -16.02
C LYS A 115 -13.97 -0.93 -16.70
N LEU A 116 -15.10 -1.07 -15.99
CA LEU A 116 -16.42 -0.74 -16.53
C LEU A 116 -16.58 0.77 -16.82
N PHE A 117 -15.85 1.60 -16.08
CA PHE A 117 -15.84 3.05 -16.20
C PHE A 117 -14.60 3.58 -16.93
N LYS A 118 -13.80 2.67 -17.53
CA LYS A 118 -12.56 2.98 -18.23
C LYS A 118 -11.53 3.73 -17.38
N ILE A 119 -11.53 3.55 -16.06
CA ILE A 119 -10.56 4.20 -15.17
C ILE A 119 -9.31 3.33 -15.06
N PRO A 120 -8.13 3.78 -15.55
CA PRO A 120 -6.90 3.01 -15.43
C PRO A 120 -6.43 2.92 -13.97
N GLN A 121 -5.84 1.79 -13.61
CA GLN A 121 -5.30 1.50 -12.28
C GLN A 121 -3.81 1.13 -12.36
N ILE A 122 -3.01 1.64 -11.42
CA ILE A 122 -1.63 1.17 -11.17
C ILE A 122 -1.56 0.69 -9.72
N SER A 123 -1.41 -0.62 -9.52
CA SER A 123 -1.18 -1.23 -8.21
C SER A 123 0.31 -1.33 -7.92
N PHE A 124 0.75 -0.85 -6.76
CA PHE A 124 2.17 -0.70 -6.42
C PHE A 124 2.75 -1.87 -5.59
N PHE A 125 1.93 -2.66 -4.89
CA PHE A 125 2.36 -3.84 -4.11
C PHE A 125 1.69 -5.16 -4.54
N SER A 126 0.91 -5.15 -5.63
CA SER A 126 0.22 -6.35 -6.09
C SER A 126 1.11 -7.18 -7.02
N THR A 127 1.45 -8.40 -6.60
CA THR A 127 2.38 -9.31 -7.30
C THR A 127 1.78 -10.69 -7.61
N SER A 128 0.45 -10.84 -7.55
CA SER A 128 -0.20 -12.14 -7.72
C SER A 128 0.13 -12.82 -9.06
N VAL A 129 0.50 -14.10 -8.94
CA VAL A 129 0.59 -15.07 -10.04
C VAL A 129 -0.61 -16.02 -9.95
N CYS A 130 -1.30 -16.25 -11.08
CA CYS A 130 -2.39 -17.21 -11.15
C CYS A 130 -1.87 -18.65 -10.91
N LEU A 131 -2.08 -19.18 -9.71
CA LEU A 131 -1.75 -20.57 -9.34
C LEU A 131 -3.04 -21.40 -9.26
N ALA A 132 -3.06 -22.56 -9.94
CA ALA A 132 -4.26 -23.38 -10.11
C ALA A 132 -4.72 -24.16 -8.86
N VAL A 133 -3.86 -24.33 -7.83
CA VAL A 133 -4.12 -24.70 -6.41
C VAL A 133 -2.85 -25.33 -5.79
N LYS A 134 -2.50 -24.94 -4.55
CA LYS A 134 -1.83 -25.74 -3.50
C LYS A 134 -2.14 -25.09 -2.13
N LEU A 135 -2.27 -25.90 -1.06
CA LEU A 135 -2.71 -25.56 0.32
C LEU A 135 -2.89 -24.05 0.59
N LYS A 136 -4.14 -23.59 0.60
CA LYS A 136 -4.51 -22.19 0.81
C LYS A 136 -4.25 -21.82 2.28
N LEU A 137 -3.41 -20.82 2.54
CA LEU A 137 -3.11 -20.31 3.89
C LEU A 137 -4.22 -19.43 4.49
N THR A 138 -5.29 -19.22 3.72
CA THR A 138 -6.38 -18.27 4.03
C THR A 138 -7.73 -18.96 4.06
N LYS A 139 -8.63 -18.45 4.91
CA LYS A 139 -10.08 -18.61 4.72
C LYS A 139 -10.55 -17.57 3.69
N ASP A 140 -11.73 -17.74 3.10
CA ASP A 140 -12.27 -16.80 2.08
C ASP A 140 -12.48 -15.35 2.59
N SER A 141 -12.16 -15.06 3.86
CA SER A 141 -12.32 -13.75 4.50
C SER A 141 -11.27 -13.51 5.62
N GLY A 142 -9.97 -13.58 5.31
CA GLY A 142 -8.90 -13.13 6.22
C GLY A 142 -7.91 -14.20 6.71
N VAL A 143 -7.12 -13.82 7.73
CA VAL A 143 -6.18 -14.69 8.46
C VAL A 143 -6.98 -15.80 9.16
N ALA A 144 -6.54 -17.04 9.02
CA ALA A 144 -7.26 -18.18 9.60
C ALA A 144 -7.06 -18.28 11.12
N ASP A 145 -7.85 -19.13 11.79
CA ASP A 145 -7.65 -19.36 13.22
C ASP A 145 -6.33 -20.13 13.49
N SER A 146 -5.82 -20.03 14.72
CA SER A 146 -4.56 -20.68 15.09
C SER A 146 -4.59 -22.21 14.87
N LYS A 147 -5.76 -22.82 15.05
CA LYS A 147 -5.99 -24.26 14.84
C LYS A 147 -5.79 -24.66 13.37
N PHE A 148 -6.25 -23.84 12.43
CA PHE A 148 -6.05 -24.06 11.00
C PHE A 148 -4.56 -24.13 10.65
N TYR A 149 -3.74 -23.21 11.15
CA TYR A 149 -2.29 -23.26 10.94
C TYR A 149 -1.64 -24.47 11.62
N ASP A 150 -2.12 -24.88 12.80
CA ASP A 150 -1.65 -26.11 13.45
C ASP A 150 -1.93 -27.35 12.59
N ASP A 151 -3.11 -27.42 11.97
CA ASP A 151 -3.48 -28.52 11.10
C ASP A 151 -2.64 -28.55 9.81
N ILE A 152 -2.28 -27.38 9.26
CA ILE A 152 -1.32 -27.27 8.16
C ILE A 152 0.05 -27.83 8.57
N VAL A 153 0.59 -27.44 9.72
CA VAL A 153 1.91 -27.90 10.18
C VAL A 153 1.90 -29.43 10.39
N LYS A 154 0.83 -29.98 10.98
CA LYS A 154 0.67 -31.43 11.12
C LYS A 154 0.62 -32.13 9.76
N GLU A 155 -0.08 -31.56 8.78
CA GLU A 155 -0.11 -32.09 7.43
C GLU A 155 1.28 -32.11 6.78
N LEU A 156 2.05 -31.04 6.95
CA LEU A 156 3.44 -30.96 6.49
C LEU A 156 4.33 -32.01 7.17
N GLN A 157 4.18 -32.21 8.49
CA GLN A 157 4.93 -33.23 9.24
C GLN A 157 4.63 -34.66 8.77
N MET A 158 3.40 -34.94 8.31
CA MET A 158 3.06 -36.23 7.71
C MET A 158 3.84 -36.51 6.41
N LYS A 159 4.38 -35.49 5.75
CA LYS A 159 5.17 -35.60 4.50
C LYS A 159 6.67 -35.69 4.80
N SER A 160 7.11 -36.77 5.45
CA SER A 160 8.50 -36.96 5.91
C SER A 160 9.61 -36.78 4.85
N LYS A 161 9.29 -36.96 3.56
CA LYS A 161 10.22 -36.77 2.43
C LYS A 161 10.29 -35.32 1.91
N ALA A 162 9.30 -34.48 2.22
CA ALA A 162 9.28 -33.08 1.81
C ALA A 162 9.92 -32.21 2.90
N LYS A 163 11.05 -31.59 2.57
CA LYS A 163 11.78 -30.68 3.47
C LYS A 163 11.67 -29.22 3.07
N GLY A 164 11.60 -28.93 1.77
CA GLY A 164 11.37 -27.58 1.26
C GLY A 164 9.89 -27.22 1.26
N VAL A 165 9.55 -26.05 1.81
CA VAL A 165 8.19 -25.48 1.79
C VAL A 165 8.25 -24.10 1.17
N ILE A 166 7.55 -23.92 0.05
CA ILE A 166 7.42 -22.63 -0.63
C ILE A 166 6.16 -21.96 -0.11
N VAL A 167 6.28 -20.74 0.41
CA VAL A 167 5.22 -20.00 1.08
C VAL A 167 4.96 -18.70 0.34
N PHE A 168 3.78 -18.63 -0.29
CA PHE A 168 3.20 -17.41 -0.84
C PHE A 168 2.08 -16.97 0.09
N GLY A 169 2.28 -15.88 0.82
CA GLY A 169 1.32 -15.35 1.80
C GLY A 169 1.72 -13.96 2.29
N SER A 170 0.81 -13.31 3.01
CA SER A 170 1.11 -12.05 3.70
C SER A 170 1.99 -12.28 4.94
N ASP A 171 2.61 -11.22 5.44
CA ASP A 171 3.33 -11.25 6.71
C ASP A 171 2.45 -11.72 7.88
N GLN A 172 1.19 -11.30 7.96
CA GLN A 172 0.25 -11.76 8.98
C GLN A 172 0.00 -13.28 8.93
N GLU A 173 -0.24 -13.84 7.74
CA GLU A 173 -0.48 -15.28 7.56
C GLU A 173 0.75 -16.11 7.90
N VAL A 174 1.93 -15.64 7.46
CA VAL A 174 3.17 -16.35 7.73
C VAL A 174 3.59 -16.23 9.20
N ALA A 175 3.31 -15.10 9.86
CA ALA A 175 3.51 -14.98 11.30
C ALA A 175 2.70 -16.03 12.09
N GLU A 176 1.42 -16.24 11.73
CA GLU A 176 0.61 -17.30 12.34
C GLU A 176 1.11 -18.71 12.01
N LEU A 177 1.61 -18.93 10.80
CA LEU A 177 2.27 -20.19 10.43
C LEU A 177 3.51 -20.44 11.29
N MET A 178 4.38 -19.44 11.51
CA MET A 178 5.58 -19.59 12.34
C MET A 178 5.22 -19.83 13.81
N LYS A 179 4.17 -19.18 14.33
CA LYS A 179 3.59 -19.51 15.65
C LYS A 179 3.13 -20.97 15.71
N ALA A 180 2.48 -21.48 14.67
CA ALA A 180 2.05 -22.88 14.60
C ALA A 180 3.22 -23.85 14.55
N VAL A 181 4.30 -23.53 13.82
CA VAL A 181 5.54 -24.33 13.79
C VAL A 181 6.10 -24.48 15.20
N LYS A 182 6.16 -23.39 15.97
CA LYS A 182 6.58 -23.39 17.38
C LYS A 182 5.65 -24.24 18.25
N ARG A 183 4.32 -24.05 18.14
CA ARG A 183 3.31 -24.81 18.92
C ARG A 183 3.36 -26.32 18.67
N ASN A 184 3.69 -26.73 17.44
CA ASN A 184 3.75 -28.14 17.05
C ASN A 184 5.18 -28.74 17.17
N ASN A 185 6.11 -28.05 17.84
CA ASN A 185 7.51 -28.47 18.00
C ASN A 185 8.18 -28.84 16.66
N ALA A 186 7.89 -28.06 15.61
CA ALA A 186 8.35 -28.29 14.25
C ALA A 186 9.55 -27.41 13.85
N THR A 187 10.17 -26.70 14.81
CA THR A 187 11.33 -25.85 14.60
C THR A 187 12.48 -26.62 13.95
N GLY A 188 13.07 -26.06 12.88
CA GLY A 188 14.16 -26.69 12.12
C GLY A 188 13.78 -27.91 11.27
N GLN A 189 12.51 -28.30 11.22
CA GLN A 189 12.10 -29.48 10.43
C GLN A 189 11.95 -29.18 8.92
N PHE A 190 11.75 -27.91 8.56
CA PHE A 190 11.50 -27.44 7.20
C PHE A 190 12.52 -26.38 6.78
N SER A 191 12.76 -26.29 5.48
CA SER A 191 13.48 -25.19 4.84
C SER A 191 12.47 -24.33 4.08
N TRP A 192 12.41 -23.05 4.41
CA TRP A 192 11.41 -22.15 3.85
C TRP A 192 11.93 -21.43 2.61
N ILE A 193 11.06 -21.32 1.60
CA ILE A 193 11.26 -20.44 0.46
C ILE A 193 10.15 -19.40 0.48
N GLY A 194 10.50 -18.15 0.73
CA GLY A 194 9.56 -17.05 0.90
C GLY A 194 9.33 -16.21 -0.36
N SER A 195 8.11 -15.72 -0.49
CA SER A 195 7.76 -14.63 -1.40
C SER A 195 8.04 -13.26 -0.77
N ASP A 196 7.98 -12.22 -1.58
CA ASP A 196 8.11 -10.81 -1.18
C ASP A 196 7.10 -10.38 -0.11
N GLY A 197 5.89 -10.96 -0.11
CA GLY A 197 4.83 -10.64 0.85
C GLY A 197 5.19 -10.75 2.34
N TRP A 198 6.20 -11.55 2.70
CA TRP A 198 6.63 -11.73 4.10
C TRP A 198 8.15 -11.62 4.29
N SER A 199 8.87 -11.40 3.20
CA SER A 199 10.33 -11.32 3.15
C SER A 199 10.85 -10.15 4.00
N ALA A 200 11.73 -10.45 4.97
CA ALA A 200 12.28 -9.45 5.90
C ALA A 200 11.25 -8.60 6.67
N ARG A 201 10.02 -9.08 6.83
CA ARG A 201 8.97 -8.42 7.62
C ARG A 201 9.14 -8.76 9.10
N ALA A 202 9.31 -7.74 9.93
CA ALA A 202 9.53 -7.86 11.38
C ALA A 202 8.47 -8.73 12.07
N LEU A 203 7.20 -8.55 11.69
CA LEU A 203 6.05 -9.30 12.21
C LEU A 203 6.23 -10.83 12.13
N VAL A 204 7.01 -11.32 11.16
CA VAL A 204 7.19 -12.76 10.93
C VAL A 204 8.32 -13.34 11.75
N PHE A 205 9.42 -12.61 11.93
CA PHE A 205 10.64 -13.16 12.55
C PHE A 205 10.86 -12.70 14.00
N GLU A 206 10.36 -11.53 14.42
CA GLU A 206 10.53 -11.04 15.80
C GLU A 206 9.80 -12.00 16.78
N GLY A 207 10.55 -12.65 17.67
CA GLY A 207 10.04 -13.67 18.62
C GLY A 207 9.86 -15.08 18.04
N HIS A 208 10.17 -15.26 16.75
CA HIS A 208 10.08 -16.51 15.98
C HIS A 208 11.37 -16.81 15.22
N GLU A 209 12.51 -16.31 15.69
CA GLU A 209 13.75 -16.30 14.93
C GLU A 209 14.24 -17.72 14.59
N ALA A 210 14.11 -18.65 15.55
CA ALA A 210 14.50 -20.04 15.37
C ALA A 210 13.58 -20.79 14.39
N GLU A 211 12.29 -20.43 14.33
CA GLU A 211 11.35 -21.02 13.38
C GLU A 211 11.58 -20.55 11.94
N VAL A 212 12.05 -19.31 11.77
CA VAL A 212 12.33 -18.66 10.48
C VAL A 212 13.76 -18.93 9.99
N GLU A 213 14.66 -19.40 10.83
CA GLU A 213 16.06 -19.66 10.46
C GLU A 213 16.19 -20.59 9.24
N GLY A 214 17.11 -20.26 8.33
CA GLY A 214 17.37 -21.00 7.10
C GLY A 214 16.46 -20.64 5.94
N THR A 215 15.56 -19.66 6.11
CA THR A 215 14.69 -19.17 5.05
C THR A 215 15.47 -18.49 3.94
N ILE A 216 15.24 -18.90 2.69
CA ILE A 216 15.64 -18.14 1.50
C ILE A 216 14.40 -17.41 0.99
N SER A 217 14.50 -16.11 0.72
CA SER A 217 13.36 -15.32 0.25
C SER A 217 13.79 -14.32 -0.81
N VAL A 218 12.82 -13.81 -1.55
CA VAL A 218 13.03 -12.73 -2.53
C VAL A 218 12.46 -11.43 -1.98
N GLN A 219 13.16 -10.33 -2.20
CA GLN A 219 12.72 -9.00 -1.81
C GLN A 219 12.82 -8.07 -3.02
N PRO A 220 11.73 -7.41 -3.44
CA PRO A 220 11.78 -6.41 -4.49
C PRO A 220 12.81 -5.35 -4.16
N GLN A 221 13.70 -5.08 -5.11
CA GLN A 221 14.72 -4.07 -4.97
C GLN A 221 14.07 -2.69 -5.14
N ALA A 222 14.09 -1.92 -4.06
CA ALA A 222 13.64 -0.54 -4.02
C ALA A 222 14.74 0.33 -3.40
N ASN A 223 14.83 1.57 -3.89
CA ASN A 223 15.72 2.60 -3.39
C ASN A 223 14.90 3.64 -2.61
N PRO A 224 15.47 4.26 -1.57
CA PRO A 224 14.80 5.32 -0.83
C PRO A 224 14.35 6.47 -1.75
N VAL A 225 13.15 6.98 -1.53
CA VAL A 225 12.66 8.19 -2.21
C VAL A 225 13.43 9.38 -1.66
N HIS A 226 14.18 10.09 -2.51
CA HIS A 226 15.03 11.19 -2.07
C HIS A 226 14.22 12.27 -1.34
N GLY A 227 14.68 12.66 -0.15
CA GLY A 227 14.05 13.71 0.67
C GLY A 227 12.79 13.28 1.43
N PHE A 228 12.25 12.07 1.19
CA PHE A 228 11.02 11.64 1.87
C PHE A 228 11.21 11.42 3.36
N GLU A 229 12.32 10.82 3.80
CA GLU A 229 12.58 10.61 5.24
C GLU A 229 12.61 11.94 5.99
N ASP A 230 13.36 12.93 5.48
CA ASP A 230 13.46 14.25 6.12
C ASP A 230 12.13 15.01 6.08
N TYR A 231 11.34 14.83 5.02
CA TYR A 231 9.96 15.33 4.95
C TYR A 231 9.11 14.71 6.07
N PHE A 232 9.09 13.38 6.18
CA PHE A 232 8.25 12.65 7.11
C PHE A 232 8.61 12.93 8.58
N LEU A 233 9.91 12.96 8.91
CA LEU A 233 10.38 13.24 10.27
C LEU A 233 10.08 14.67 10.73
N ASN A 234 9.88 15.61 9.81
CA ASN A 234 9.52 16.98 10.12
C ASN A 234 8.01 17.19 10.30
N LEU A 235 7.17 16.19 10.01
CA LEU A 235 5.74 16.30 10.20
C LEU A 235 5.38 16.32 11.70
N THR A 236 4.43 17.17 12.05
CA THR A 236 3.75 17.18 13.35
C THR A 236 2.24 17.20 13.15
N VAL A 237 1.50 16.92 14.23
CA VAL A 237 0.03 16.99 14.23
C VAL A 237 -0.46 18.40 13.88
N GLU A 238 0.31 19.44 14.20
CA GLU A 238 -0.02 20.83 13.86
C GLU A 238 0.23 21.14 12.38
N SER A 239 1.33 20.64 11.81
CA SER A 239 1.69 20.91 10.41
C SER A 239 0.89 20.08 9.42
N ASN A 240 0.53 18.84 9.78
CA ASN A 240 -0.15 17.91 8.89
C ASN A 240 -1.66 17.86 9.16
N LYS A 241 -2.41 18.78 8.55
CA LYS A 241 -3.88 18.80 8.62
C LYS A 241 -4.57 18.16 7.42
N ARG A 242 -3.80 17.77 6.39
CA ARG A 242 -4.34 17.19 5.15
C ARG A 242 -4.56 15.67 5.24
N ASN A 243 -3.79 14.99 6.07
CA ASN A 243 -3.94 13.56 6.31
C ASN A 243 -4.81 13.33 7.55
N PRO A 244 -6.05 12.82 7.39
CA PRO A 244 -6.97 12.64 8.52
C PRO A 244 -6.51 11.55 9.51
N TRP A 245 -5.67 10.62 9.07
CA TRP A 245 -5.17 9.50 9.90
C TRP A 245 -3.87 9.84 10.66
N PHE A 246 -3.29 11.02 10.43
CA PHE A 246 -2.00 11.38 11.04
C PHE A 246 -2.10 11.54 12.56
N VAL A 247 -3.24 12.00 13.08
CA VAL A 247 -3.46 12.10 14.54
C VAL A 247 -3.50 10.72 15.16
N GLU A 248 -4.24 9.79 14.57
CA GLU A 248 -4.32 8.40 15.06
C GLU A 248 -2.96 7.72 15.05
N PHE A 249 -2.18 7.90 13.97
CA PHE A 249 -0.80 7.41 13.93
C PHE A 249 0.06 8.01 15.03
N TRP A 250 -0.07 9.31 15.28
CA TRP A 250 0.72 9.99 16.30
C TRP A 250 0.41 9.45 17.70
N GLU A 251 -0.87 9.22 17.98
CA GLU A 251 -1.34 8.62 19.22
C GLU A 251 -0.80 7.20 19.42
N ASP A 252 -0.88 6.36 18.37
CA ASP A 252 -0.37 4.99 18.37
C ASP A 252 1.17 4.96 18.55
N HIS A 253 1.90 5.76 17.77
CA HIS A 253 3.36 5.79 17.76
C HIS A 253 3.96 6.24 19.09
N PHE A 254 3.34 7.21 19.76
CA PHE A 254 3.82 7.76 21.02
C PHE A 254 3.07 7.21 22.25
N GLU A 255 2.09 6.33 22.07
CA GLU A 255 1.20 5.83 23.13
C GLU A 255 0.61 6.98 23.98
N CYS A 256 0.05 7.98 23.31
CA CYS A 256 -0.56 9.15 23.95
C CYS A 256 -1.88 9.52 23.30
N ARG A 257 -2.69 10.35 23.98
CA ARG A 257 -3.97 10.86 23.49
C ARG A 257 -3.86 12.33 23.12
N HIS A 258 -4.29 12.67 21.92
CA HIS A 258 -4.38 14.04 21.42
C HIS A 258 -5.76 14.63 21.72
N THR A 259 -5.82 15.92 22.06
CA THR A 259 -7.09 16.56 22.49
C THR A 259 -8.13 16.67 21.37
N GLN A 260 -7.69 16.63 20.12
CA GLN A 260 -8.54 16.62 18.92
C GLN A 260 -8.63 15.24 18.26
N GLY A 261 -8.06 14.20 18.89
CA GLY A 261 -8.11 12.83 18.37
C GLY A 261 -9.52 12.24 18.47
N LEU A 262 -9.90 11.45 17.47
CA LEU A 262 -11.11 10.65 17.53
C LEU A 262 -10.86 9.46 18.46
N GLU A 263 -11.86 9.07 19.25
CA GLU A 263 -11.75 7.85 20.05
C GLU A 263 -11.86 6.62 19.14
N THR A 264 -10.86 5.75 19.21
CA THR A 264 -10.81 4.50 18.45
C THR A 264 -10.67 3.32 19.42
N PRO A 265 -11.03 2.11 18.99
CA PRO A 265 -10.86 0.91 19.82
C PRO A 265 -9.42 0.66 20.27
N TYR A 266 -8.44 1.22 19.57
CA TYR A 266 -7.01 0.98 19.79
C TYR A 266 -6.37 2.06 20.67
N ASN A 267 -6.97 3.26 20.78
CA ASN A 267 -6.40 4.35 21.57
C ASN A 267 -7.04 4.56 22.97
N ILE A 268 -8.13 3.85 23.30
CA ILE A 268 -8.81 3.96 24.61
C ILE A 268 -7.88 3.63 25.79
N GLY A 269 -6.88 2.77 25.56
CA GLY A 269 -5.88 2.40 26.56
C GLY A 269 -4.89 3.51 26.92
N TYR A 270 -4.75 4.55 26.09
CA TYR A 270 -3.74 5.58 26.27
C TYR A 270 -4.16 6.59 27.34
N LYS A 271 -3.46 6.56 28.48
CA LYS A 271 -3.71 7.43 29.63
C LYS A 271 -2.96 8.76 29.57
N ARG A 272 -1.85 8.79 28.84
CA ARG A 272 -0.97 9.96 28.73
C ARG A 272 -1.53 10.92 27.68
N ILE A 273 -1.64 12.21 28.00
CA ILE A 273 -1.96 13.24 27.00
C ILE A 273 -0.68 13.63 26.25
N CYS A 274 -0.75 13.72 24.92
CA CYS A 274 0.38 14.19 24.11
C CYS A 274 0.70 15.65 24.48
N ASN A 275 1.97 15.97 24.74
CA ASN A 275 2.37 17.27 25.28
C ASN A 275 2.91 18.25 24.21
N GLY A 276 2.98 17.82 22.95
CA GLY A 276 3.45 18.61 21.81
C GLY A 276 4.98 18.66 21.68
N LYS A 277 5.72 17.97 22.55
CA LYS A 277 7.19 17.84 22.47
C LYS A 277 7.62 16.57 21.77
N GLU A 278 6.69 15.66 21.49
CA GLU A 278 6.93 14.45 20.72
C GLU A 278 7.49 14.79 19.33
N ARG A 279 8.46 14.00 18.87
CA ARG A 279 9.11 14.18 17.56
C ARG A 279 9.43 12.83 16.96
N LEU A 280 9.17 12.68 15.67
CA LEU A 280 9.64 11.55 14.90
C LEU A 280 11.15 11.69 14.71
N THR A 281 11.88 10.60 14.95
CA THR A 281 13.32 10.52 14.76
C THR A 281 13.68 9.23 14.04
N ARG A 282 14.90 9.15 13.52
CA ARG A 282 15.40 7.94 12.83
C ARG A 282 15.45 6.72 13.77
N GLU A 283 15.54 6.95 15.07
CA GLU A 283 15.63 5.90 16.10
C GLU A 283 14.25 5.34 16.50
N ASN A 284 13.21 6.18 16.53
CA ASN A 284 11.85 5.73 16.89
C ASN A 284 10.99 5.36 15.67
N THR A 285 11.38 5.77 14.47
CA THR A 285 10.59 5.55 13.24
C THR A 285 11.23 4.50 12.34
N LYS A 286 10.55 3.36 12.17
CA LYS A 286 10.90 2.35 11.15
C LYS A 286 10.31 2.75 9.79
N PHE A 287 11.15 2.84 8.75
CA PHE A 287 10.71 3.20 7.39
C PHE A 287 10.35 2.00 6.52
N GLU A 288 9.32 2.15 5.70
CA GLU A 288 8.97 1.19 4.65
C GLU A 288 10.03 1.21 3.54
N ALA A 289 10.57 0.03 3.21
CA ALA A 289 11.63 -0.10 2.22
C ALA A 289 11.12 0.09 0.78
N GLN A 290 9.82 -0.09 0.54
CA GLN A 290 9.24 -0.21 -0.79
C GLN A 290 8.46 1.04 -1.26
N LEU A 291 8.63 2.19 -0.59
CA LEU A 291 7.91 3.43 -0.91
C LEU A 291 8.18 3.98 -2.32
N GLN A 292 9.29 3.56 -2.95
CA GLN A 292 9.56 3.88 -4.35
C GLN A 292 8.40 3.49 -5.27
N PHE A 293 7.79 2.32 -5.09
CA PHE A 293 6.74 1.84 -5.99
C PHE A 293 5.49 2.72 -5.95
N VAL A 294 5.17 3.28 -4.79
CA VAL A 294 4.09 4.26 -4.63
C VAL A 294 4.42 5.55 -5.38
N SER A 295 5.63 6.08 -5.17
CA SER A 295 6.09 7.31 -5.81
C SER A 295 6.13 7.17 -7.34
N ASP A 296 6.69 6.07 -7.85
CA ASP A 296 6.77 5.77 -9.28
C ASP A 296 5.38 5.60 -9.91
N ALA A 297 4.41 5.00 -9.20
CA ALA A 297 3.03 4.89 -9.68
C ALA A 297 2.35 6.26 -9.85
N VAL A 298 2.52 7.16 -8.88
CA VAL A 298 2.00 8.54 -8.95
C VAL A 298 2.67 9.32 -10.08
N MET A 299 3.99 9.21 -10.21
CA MET A 299 4.74 9.83 -11.31
C MET A 299 4.31 9.29 -12.68
N ALA A 300 4.03 7.99 -12.81
CA ALA A 300 3.57 7.41 -14.07
C ALA A 300 2.28 8.08 -14.56
N PHE A 301 1.30 8.31 -13.67
CA PHE A 301 0.11 9.09 -14.01
C PHE A 301 0.44 10.51 -14.44
N ALA A 302 1.30 11.22 -13.70
CA ALA A 302 1.67 12.59 -14.04
C ALA A 302 2.33 12.70 -15.42
N TYR A 303 3.26 11.80 -15.73
CA TYR A 303 3.93 11.79 -17.04
C TYR A 303 2.97 11.41 -18.17
N ALA A 304 2.05 10.47 -17.95
CA ALA A 304 1.04 10.10 -18.92
C ALA A 304 0.05 11.25 -19.19
N LEU A 305 -0.46 11.88 -18.13
CA LEU A 305 -1.38 13.02 -18.22
C LEU A 305 -0.73 14.22 -18.93
N ARG A 306 0.52 14.53 -18.59
CA ARG A 306 1.31 15.55 -19.29
C ARG A 306 1.41 15.26 -20.77
N ARG A 307 1.79 14.03 -21.12
CA ARG A 307 1.98 13.65 -22.53
C ARG A 307 0.66 13.67 -23.30
N MET A 308 -0.43 13.22 -22.68
CA MET A 308 -1.78 13.31 -23.24
C MET A 308 -2.18 14.76 -23.49
N HIS A 309 -1.90 15.66 -22.55
CA HIS A 309 -2.17 17.09 -22.68
C HIS A 309 -1.38 17.74 -23.82
N GLU A 310 -0.08 17.49 -23.90
CA GLU A 310 0.75 18.04 -24.98
C GLU A 310 0.21 17.69 -26.37
N VAL A 311 -0.26 16.46 -26.57
CA VAL A 311 -0.79 15.98 -27.84
C VAL A 311 -2.21 16.47 -28.09
N THR A 312 -3.05 16.54 -27.06
CA THR A 312 -4.49 16.79 -27.19
C THR A 312 -4.82 18.29 -27.18
N CYS A 313 -4.18 19.04 -26.28
CA CYS A 313 -4.39 20.47 -26.08
C CYS A 313 -3.32 21.33 -26.78
N GLY A 314 -2.12 20.77 -27.00
CA GLY A 314 -0.98 21.47 -27.59
C GLY A 314 0.00 22.01 -26.55
N LEU A 315 1.28 22.09 -26.91
CA LEU A 315 2.41 22.41 -26.01
C LEU A 315 2.28 23.71 -25.19
N ASN A 316 1.63 24.74 -25.73
CA ASN A 316 1.52 26.06 -25.11
C ASN A 316 0.13 26.35 -24.53
N TYR A 317 -0.76 25.35 -24.50
CA TYR A 317 -2.08 25.53 -23.92
C TYR A 317 -1.99 25.64 -22.40
N VAL A 318 -2.65 26.64 -21.82
CA VAL A 318 -2.68 26.86 -20.37
C VAL A 318 -3.99 26.33 -19.81
N GLY A 319 -3.91 25.52 -18.76
CA GLY A 319 -5.07 24.85 -18.16
C GLY A 319 -5.53 23.62 -18.94
N LEU A 320 -6.75 23.14 -18.63
CA LEU A 320 -7.32 21.93 -19.20
C LEU A 320 -8.18 22.29 -20.42
N CYS A 321 -7.89 21.72 -21.59
CA CYS A 321 -8.70 21.96 -22.78
C CYS A 321 -9.98 21.10 -22.77
N ALA A 322 -11.00 21.52 -23.52
CA ALA A 322 -12.29 20.82 -23.60
C ALA A 322 -12.20 19.35 -24.06
N LYS A 323 -11.19 19.00 -24.87
CA LYS A 323 -10.95 17.61 -25.31
C LYS A 323 -10.47 16.67 -24.21
N MET A 324 -10.04 17.22 -23.07
CA MET A 324 -9.63 16.46 -21.88
C MET A 324 -10.61 16.67 -20.72
N ASN A 325 -11.81 17.19 -20.98
CA ASN A 325 -12.84 17.40 -19.96
C ASN A 325 -14.15 16.69 -20.35
N PRO A 326 -14.42 15.47 -19.83
CA PRO A 326 -13.59 14.68 -18.93
C PRO A 326 -12.41 13.99 -19.64
N ILE A 327 -11.45 13.48 -18.87
CA ILE A 327 -10.31 12.70 -19.39
C ILE A 327 -10.80 11.30 -19.79
N ASP A 328 -10.53 10.89 -21.03
CA ASP A 328 -10.80 9.53 -21.48
C ASP A 328 -9.71 8.57 -20.95
N GLY A 329 -10.10 7.65 -20.08
CA GLY A 329 -9.16 6.74 -19.44
C GLY A 329 -8.64 5.61 -20.35
N GLU A 330 -9.32 5.28 -21.45
CA GLU A 330 -8.80 4.34 -22.46
C GLU A 330 -7.66 4.99 -23.26
N ILE A 331 -7.82 6.27 -23.61
CA ILE A 331 -6.74 7.06 -24.20
C ILE A 331 -5.58 7.22 -23.21
N LEU A 332 -5.87 7.55 -21.94
CA LEU A 332 -4.87 7.69 -20.89
C LEU A 332 -4.07 6.39 -20.68
N LEU A 333 -4.72 5.22 -20.71
CA LEU A 333 -4.05 3.92 -20.61
C LEU A 333 -3.02 3.71 -21.73
N GLY A 334 -3.30 4.20 -22.94
CA GLY A 334 -2.36 4.18 -24.06
C GLY A 334 -1.09 5.01 -23.80
N TYR A 335 -1.21 6.13 -23.07
CA TYR A 335 -0.06 6.94 -22.65
C TYR A 335 0.68 6.32 -21.47
N LEU A 336 -0.05 5.76 -20.50
CA LEU A 336 0.52 5.05 -19.35
C LEU A 336 1.47 3.93 -19.80
N ARG A 337 1.07 3.09 -20.76
CA ARG A 337 1.91 2.01 -21.29
C ARG A 337 3.23 2.47 -21.92
N LYS A 338 3.37 3.76 -22.24
CA LYS A 338 4.54 4.34 -22.92
C LYS A 338 5.36 5.28 -22.04
N VAL A 339 5.02 5.40 -20.76
CA VAL A 339 5.77 6.29 -19.86
C VAL A 339 7.22 5.82 -19.73
N ASN A 340 8.11 6.82 -19.62
CA ASN A 340 9.53 6.58 -19.48
C ASN A 340 10.14 7.79 -18.79
N PHE A 341 10.52 7.64 -17.52
CA PHE A 341 11.01 8.73 -16.70
C PHE A 341 12.06 8.28 -15.69
N VAL A 342 12.71 9.24 -15.05
CA VAL A 342 13.55 8.99 -13.87
C VAL A 342 12.73 9.34 -12.64
N GLY A 343 12.52 8.37 -11.76
CA GLY A 343 11.73 8.50 -10.54
C GLY A 343 12.45 9.32 -9.47
N LEU A 344 11.75 9.60 -8.36
CA LEU A 344 12.31 10.35 -7.23
C LEU A 344 13.41 9.59 -6.48
N SER A 345 13.52 8.27 -6.67
CA SER A 345 14.62 7.44 -6.20
C SER A 345 15.89 7.54 -7.07
N GLY A 346 15.81 8.21 -8.23
CA GLY A 346 16.89 8.26 -9.23
C GLY A 346 16.90 7.08 -10.21
N ASP A 347 16.04 6.09 -10.02
CA ASP A 347 15.89 4.97 -10.95
C ASP A 347 15.10 5.34 -12.20
N ARG A 348 15.42 4.70 -13.32
CA ARG A 348 14.60 4.79 -14.54
C ARG A 348 13.41 3.85 -14.46
N PHE A 349 12.21 4.40 -14.64
CA PHE A 349 10.95 3.66 -14.66
C PHE A 349 10.37 3.58 -16.08
N LYS A 350 9.92 2.38 -16.45
CA LYS A 350 9.07 2.09 -17.61
C LYS A 350 8.28 0.81 -17.34
N PHE A 351 7.10 0.69 -17.94
CA PHE A 351 6.39 -0.58 -17.99
C PHE A 351 6.99 -1.52 -19.04
N ASN A 352 6.86 -2.83 -18.82
CA ASN A 352 7.08 -3.84 -19.84
C ASN A 352 5.86 -3.93 -20.80
N GLU A 353 5.89 -4.87 -21.75
CA GLU A 353 4.80 -5.05 -22.72
C GLU A 353 3.48 -5.53 -22.08
N GLN A 354 3.55 -6.19 -20.93
CA GLN A 354 2.42 -6.69 -20.15
C GLN A 354 1.81 -5.62 -19.22
N GLY A 355 2.50 -4.50 -19.02
CA GLY A 355 2.09 -3.44 -18.10
C GLY A 355 2.67 -3.58 -16.69
N ASP A 356 3.66 -4.46 -16.48
CA ASP A 356 4.35 -4.60 -15.19
C ASP A 356 5.52 -3.62 -15.07
N GLY A 357 5.81 -3.23 -13.84
CA GLY A 357 7.00 -2.44 -13.50
C GLY A 357 8.31 -3.24 -13.66
N PRO A 358 9.47 -2.58 -13.47
CA PRO A 358 10.77 -3.24 -13.56
C PRO A 358 10.92 -4.37 -12.53
N ALA A 359 11.18 -5.60 -12.99
CA ALA A 359 11.48 -6.74 -12.13
C ALA A 359 12.95 -6.70 -11.67
N ARG A 360 13.18 -6.34 -10.40
CA ARG A 360 14.50 -6.31 -9.75
C ARG A 360 14.35 -6.88 -8.35
N TYR A 361 15.13 -7.90 -7.99
CA TYR A 361 14.99 -8.57 -6.70
C TYR A 361 16.33 -8.85 -6.03
N ASN A 362 16.36 -8.65 -4.71
CA ASN A 362 17.39 -9.19 -3.83
C ASN A 362 16.99 -10.62 -3.43
N ILE A 363 17.93 -11.56 -3.48
CA ILE A 363 17.78 -12.87 -2.86
C ILE A 363 18.39 -12.78 -1.48
N ILE A 364 17.59 -13.02 -0.45
CA ILE A 364 18.00 -12.88 0.96
C ILE A 364 17.88 -14.21 1.70
N HIS A 365 18.73 -14.40 2.70
CA HIS A 365 18.78 -15.59 3.55
C HIS A 365 18.74 -15.17 5.03
N TYR A 366 17.82 -15.74 5.80
CA TYR A 366 17.74 -15.52 7.25
C TYR A 366 18.59 -16.53 7.99
N LYS A 367 19.63 -16.06 8.70
CA LYS A 367 20.56 -16.96 9.39
C LYS A 367 21.00 -16.40 10.74
N GLN A 368 21.35 -17.30 11.65
CA GLN A 368 22.08 -16.95 12.85
C GLN A 368 23.52 -16.53 12.49
N ILE A 369 23.89 -15.30 12.82
CA ILE A 369 25.25 -14.76 12.58
C ILE A 369 26.15 -14.92 13.81
N GLU A 370 25.55 -14.88 15.00
CA GLU A 370 26.17 -15.10 16.31
C GLU A 370 25.15 -15.83 17.18
N VAL A 371 25.58 -16.50 18.25
CA VAL A 371 24.67 -17.25 19.12
C VAL A 371 23.55 -16.34 19.63
N GLY A 372 22.30 -16.64 19.26
CA GLY A 372 21.13 -15.85 19.62
C GLY A 372 20.86 -14.60 18.75
N VAL A 373 21.74 -14.28 17.79
CA VAL A 373 21.60 -13.11 16.91
C VAL A 373 21.33 -13.57 15.47
N TYR A 374 20.15 -13.21 14.97
CA TYR A 374 19.68 -13.57 13.63
C TYR A 374 19.58 -12.34 12.74
N LYS A 375 19.95 -12.48 11.46
CA LYS A 375 19.84 -11.40 10.48
C LYS A 375 19.50 -11.93 9.09
N TRP A 376 18.76 -11.12 8.35
CA TRP A 376 18.65 -11.25 6.90
C TRP A 376 19.96 -10.81 6.24
N VAL A 377 20.52 -11.67 5.39
CA VAL A 377 21.71 -11.36 4.59
C VAL A 377 21.39 -11.51 3.11
N THR A 378 21.83 -10.57 2.29
CA THR A 378 21.72 -10.67 0.84
C THR A 378 22.72 -11.71 0.33
N VAL A 379 22.22 -12.66 -0.46
CA VAL A 379 23.00 -13.78 -1.03
C VAL A 379 23.00 -13.79 -2.56
N GLY A 380 22.19 -12.94 -3.21
CA GLY A 380 22.15 -12.82 -4.65
C GLY A 380 21.22 -11.71 -5.13
N PHE A 381 21.16 -11.56 -6.45
CA PHE A 381 20.32 -10.58 -7.15
C PHE A 381 19.70 -11.23 -8.39
N PHE A 382 18.50 -10.79 -8.77
CA PHE A 382 17.81 -11.18 -9.99
C PHE A 382 17.29 -9.95 -10.75
#